data_AF-A0A438M2D2-F1
#
_entry.id   AF-A0A438M2D2-F1
#
_cell.length_a   1.000
_cell.length_b   1.000
_cell.length_c   1.000
_cell.angle_alpha   90.00
_cell.angle_beta   90.00
_cell.angle_gamma   90.00
#
_symmetry.space_group_name_H-M   'P 1'
#
loop_
_entity.id
_entity.type
_entity.pdbx_description
1 polymer ?
#
loop_
_entity_poly.entity_id
_entity_poly.type
_entity_poly.pdbx_seq_one_letter_code
_entity_poly.pdbx_strand_id
1 'polypeptide(L)'
;MKAGVLPRACRDVVEIMADAGAAMRAGQIAVAMGLPDEAAKREGLRSKLKRLVERGWAREEGPGLFTVTDPVAREVAEQDGAASRDAIAPS
;
A
#
# COMPACT_ATOMS: atom_id res chain seq x y z
N MET A 1 6.90 6.21 -10.41
CA MET A 1 7.49 5.48 -9.25
C MET A 1 7.04 4.04 -9.37
N LYS A 2 7.86 3.04 -9.03
CA LYS A 2 7.50 1.61 -9.17
C LYS A 2 7.41 0.89 -7.84
N ALA A 3 6.25 0.40 -7.41
CA ALA A 3 6.03 -0.32 -6.15
C ALA A 3 7.00 -1.52 -6.00
N GLY A 4 7.45 -2.08 -7.13
CA GLY A 4 8.54 -3.03 -7.25
C GLY A 4 9.85 -2.68 -6.52
N VAL A 5 10.19 -1.40 -6.31
CA VAL A 5 11.44 -0.97 -5.67
C VAL A 5 11.34 -0.89 -4.14
N LEU A 6 10.13 -1.00 -3.58
CA LEU A 6 9.91 -0.94 -2.15
C LEU A 6 10.21 -2.30 -1.51
N PRO A 7 10.69 -2.30 -0.24
CA PRO A 7 10.68 -3.51 0.58
C PRO A 7 9.28 -4.12 0.61
N ARG A 8 9.18 -5.45 0.63
CA ARG A 8 7.91 -6.18 0.49
C ARG A 8 6.79 -5.64 1.38
N ALA A 9 7.04 -5.48 2.67
CA ALA A 9 6.05 -4.94 3.61
C ALA A 9 5.58 -3.50 3.32
N CYS A 10 6.39 -2.68 2.63
CA CYS A 10 5.94 -1.36 2.18
C CYS A 10 5.12 -1.46 0.89
N ARG A 11 5.45 -2.43 0.02
CA ARG A 11 4.69 -2.72 -1.20
C ARG A 11 3.30 -3.25 -0.85
N ASP A 12 3.20 -4.24 0.04
CA ASP A 12 1.91 -4.80 0.50
C ASP A 12 0.96 -3.70 0.99
N VAL A 13 1.50 -2.74 1.76
CA VAL A 13 0.72 -1.58 2.26
C VAL A 13 0.22 -0.69 1.12
N VAL A 14 1.05 -0.44 0.12
CA VAL A 14 0.69 0.36 -1.06
C VAL A 14 -0.37 -0.35 -1.89
N GLU A 15 -0.24 -1.66 -2.08
CA GLU A 15 -1.20 -2.50 -2.81
C GLU A 15 -2.56 -2.52 -2.10
N ILE A 16 -2.58 -2.73 -0.78
CA ILE A 16 -3.81 -2.67 0.04
C ILE A 16 -4.50 -1.31 -0.09
N MET A 17 -3.74 -0.21 -0.01
CA MET A 17 -4.31 1.13 -0.12
C MET A 17 -4.83 1.43 -1.55
N ALA A 18 -4.16 0.90 -2.58
CA ALA A 18 -4.59 1.04 -3.96
C ALA A 18 -5.87 0.24 -4.26
N ASP A 19 -5.95 -1.01 -3.78
CA ASP A 19 -7.12 -1.87 -3.89
C ASP A 19 -8.35 -1.26 -3.19
N ALA A 20 -8.15 -0.71 -1.99
CA ALA A 20 -9.22 -0.02 -1.27
C ALA A 20 -9.76 1.23 -1.98
N GLY A 21 -8.97 1.85 -2.87
CA GLY A 21 -9.36 3.03 -3.64
C GLY A 21 -9.69 4.28 -2.81
N ALA A 22 -9.46 4.26 -1.50
CA ALA A 22 -9.86 5.31 -0.56
C ALA A 22 -8.86 5.45 0.59
N ALA A 23 -8.90 6.59 1.28
CA ALA A 23 -8.00 6.84 2.41
C ALA A 23 -8.30 5.92 3.61
N MET A 24 -7.28 5.20 4.07
CA MET A 24 -7.37 4.19 5.12
C MET A 24 -6.65 4.63 6.40
N ARG A 25 -7.16 4.19 7.55
CA ARG A 25 -6.47 4.31 8.84
C ARG A 25 -5.34 3.28 8.94
N ALA A 26 -4.27 3.63 9.65
CA ALA A 26 -3.18 2.68 9.94
C ALA A 26 -3.67 1.37 10.58
N GLY A 27 -4.70 1.43 11.44
CA GLY A 27 -5.31 0.22 12.02
C GLY A 27 -6.00 -0.68 10.98
N GLN A 28 -6.71 -0.10 10.00
CA GLN A 28 -7.34 -0.87 8.93
C GLN A 28 -6.29 -1.55 8.04
N ILE A 29 -5.20 -0.86 7.74
CA ILE A 29 -4.07 -1.41 6.98
C ILE A 29 -3.41 -2.55 7.77
N ALA A 30 -3.25 -2.40 9.10
CA ALA A 30 -2.70 -3.46 9.95
C ALA A 30 -3.57 -4.73 9.92
N VAL A 31 -4.89 -4.57 10.02
CA VAL A 31 -5.85 -5.69 9.92
C VAL A 31 -5.78 -6.35 8.55
N ALA A 32 -5.74 -5.57 7.47
CA ALA A 32 -5.63 -6.10 6.11
C ALA A 32 -4.31 -6.86 5.87
N MET A 33 -3.21 -6.45 6.52
CA MET A 33 -1.95 -7.19 6.52
C MET A 33 -1.93 -8.42 7.46
N GLY A 34 -3.01 -8.69 8.19
CA GLY A 34 -3.06 -9.77 9.18
C GLY A 34 -2.15 -9.53 10.40
N LEU A 35 -1.81 -8.27 10.69
CA LEU A 35 -1.03 -7.93 11.87
C LEU A 35 -1.93 -7.95 13.13
N PRO A 36 -1.40 -8.38 14.28
CA PRO A 36 -2.13 -8.31 15.54
C PRO A 36 -2.44 -6.84 15.91
N ASP A 37 -3.62 -6.59 16.47
CA ASP A 37 -4.08 -5.24 16.91
C ASP A 37 -3.38 -4.78 18.19
N GLU A 38 -2.06 -4.72 18.13
CA GLU A 38 -1.20 -4.26 19.21
C GLU A 38 -0.81 -2.79 18.97
N ALA A 39 -0.86 -1.95 20.00
CA ALA A 39 -0.54 -0.52 19.89
C ALA A 39 0.86 -0.27 19.27
N ALA A 40 1.84 -1.08 19.65
CA ALA A 40 3.20 -1.02 19.10
C ALA A 40 3.25 -1.30 17.59
N LYS A 41 2.42 -2.22 17.09
CA LYS A 41 2.34 -2.54 15.65
C LYS A 41 1.68 -1.41 14.87
N ARG A 42 0.62 -0.82 15.43
CA ARG A 42 -0.06 0.34 14.83
C ARG A 42 0.86 1.55 14.73
N GLU A 43 1.62 1.86 15.77
CA GLU A 43 2.56 2.98 15.76
C GLU A 43 3.75 2.74 14.82
N GLY A 44 4.28 1.51 14.80
CA GLY A 44 5.30 1.10 13.84
C GLY A 44 4.83 1.22 12.40
N LEU A 45 3.58 0.87 12.12
CA LEU A 45 2.97 1.03 10.80
C LEU A 45 2.72 2.51 10.46
N ARG A 46 2.23 3.31 11.40
CA ARG A 46 2.06 4.76 11.22
C ARG A 46 3.38 5.43 10.84
N SER A 47 4.46 5.07 11.51
CA SER A 47 5.81 5.56 11.19
C SER A 47 6.27 5.17 9.78
N LYS A 48 5.94 3.96 9.31
CA LYS A 48 6.21 3.55 7.92
C LYS A 48 5.36 4.31 6.90
N LEU A 49 4.08 4.49 7.18
CA LEU A 49 3.15 5.26 6.33
C LEU A 49 3.63 6.70 6.18
N LYS A 50 4.06 7.35 7.26
CA LYS A 50 4.66 8.69 7.21
C LYS A 50 5.88 8.75 6.29
N ARG A 51 6.79 7.77 6.37
CA ARG A 51 7.95 7.70 5.44
C ARG A 51 7.54 7.52 3.99
N LEU A 52 6.47 6.77 3.72
CA LEU A 52 5.92 6.64 2.36
C LEU A 52 5.34 7.97 1.87
N VAL A 53 4.70 8.75 2.76
CA VAL A 53 4.21 10.10 2.46
C VAL A 53 5.36 11.04 2.13
N GLU A 54 6.41 11.09 2.97
CA GLU A 54 7.58 11.94 2.74
C GLU A 54 8.31 11.62 1.42
N ARG A 55 8.23 10.37 0.97
CA ARG A 55 8.84 9.90 -0.28
C ARG A 55 7.90 9.99 -1.50
N GLY A 56 6.68 10.49 -1.34
CA GLY A 56 5.71 10.68 -2.43
C GLY A 56 4.99 9.41 -2.90
N TRP A 57 5.08 8.30 -2.16
CA TRP A 57 4.36 7.06 -2.47
C TRP A 57 2.91 7.08 -1.99
N ALA A 58 2.68 7.78 -0.88
CA ALA A 58 1.38 7.98 -0.28
C ALA A 58 1.15 9.47 -0.01
N ARG A 59 -0.09 9.83 0.32
CA ARG A 59 -0.46 11.13 0.87
C ARG A 59 -1.33 10.92 2.10
N GLU A 60 -1.29 11.88 3.01
CA GLU A 60 -2.17 11.92 4.17
C GLU A 60 -3.30 12.91 3.89
N GLU A 61 -4.53 12.41 3.78
CA GLU A 61 -5.73 13.23 3.51
C GLU A 61 -6.24 13.97 4.74
N GLY A 62 -5.92 13.43 5.91
CA GLY A 62 -6.33 13.96 7.20
C GLY A 62 -5.61 13.20 8.29
N PRO A 63 -5.70 13.64 9.55
CA PRO A 63 -4.88 13.13 10.64
C PRO A 63 -5.03 11.61 10.79
N GLY A 64 -4.02 10.86 10.34
CA GLY A 64 -3.98 9.39 10.36
C GLY A 64 -4.78 8.67 9.26
N LEU A 65 -5.19 9.36 8.19
CA LEU A 65 -5.80 8.80 6.98
C LEU A 65 -4.81 8.84 5.83
N PHE A 66 -4.43 7.68 5.32
CA PHE A 66 -3.41 7.53 4.29
C PHE A 66 -4.01 6.95 3.02
N THR A 67 -3.60 7.46 1.87
CA THR A 67 -3.95 6.92 0.56
C THR A 67 -2.73 6.93 -0.35
N VAL A 68 -2.71 6.08 -1.37
CA VAL A 68 -1.66 6.12 -2.41
C VAL A 68 -1.78 7.40 -3.23
N THR A 69 -0.66 7.88 -3.76
CA THR A 69 -0.70 8.97 -4.74
C THR A 69 -1.28 8.47 -6.07
N ASP A 70 -1.93 9.35 -6.83
CA ASP A 70 -2.47 9.04 -8.16
C ASP A 70 -1.49 8.28 -9.08
N PRO A 71 -0.21 8.70 -9.24
CA PRO A 71 0.74 7.96 -10.07
C PRO A 71 1.05 6.55 -9.55
N VAL A 72 0.98 6.33 -8.23
CA VAL A 72 1.20 5.01 -7.62
C VAL A 72 -0.05 4.15 -7.77
N ALA A 73 -1.25 4.70 -7.56
CA ALA A 73 -2.50 3.98 -7.76
C ALA A 73 -2.60 3.44 -9.21
N ARG A 74 -2.26 4.29 -10.18
CA ARG A 74 -2.22 3.89 -11.59
C ARG A 74 -1.18 2.79 -11.86
N GLU A 75 0.01 2.92 -11.30
CA GLU A 75 1.08 1.92 -11.49
C GLU A 75 0.73 0.56 -10.85
N VAL A 76 0.04 0.54 -9.71
CA VAL A 76 -0.45 -0.70 -9.08
C VAL A 76 -1.55 -1.34 -9.92
N ALA A 77 -2.50 -0.55 -10.45
CA ALA A 77 -3.53 -1.05 -11.37
C ALA A 77 -2.92 -1.62 -12.66
N GLU A 78 -1.85 -1.01 -13.18
CA GLU A 78 -1.11 -1.51 -14.35
C GLU A 78 -0.32 -2.81 -14.04
N GLN A 79 0.08 -3.04 -12.79
CA GLN A 79 0.76 -4.28 -12.36
C GLN A 79 -0.22 -5.44 -12.17
N ASP A 80 -1.40 -5.20 -11.61
CA ASP A 80 -2.45 -6.23 -11.46
C ASP A 80 -2.91 -6.74 -12.84
N GLY A 81 -3.12 -5.83 -13.79
CA GLY A 81 -3.44 -6.18 -15.19
C GLY A 81 -2.30 -6.88 -15.93
N ALA A 82 -1.04 -6.69 -15.53
CA ALA A 82 0.11 -7.39 -16.10
C ALA A 82 0.31 -8.79 -15.48
N ALA A 83 0.05 -8.96 -14.18
CA ALA A 83 0.12 -10.26 -13.50
C ALA A 83 -0.89 -11.27 -14.07
N SER A 84 -2.03 -10.78 -14.58
CA SER A 84 -3.03 -11.61 -15.28
C SER A 84 -2.51 -12.22 -16.60
N ARG A 85 -1.48 -11.64 -17.24
CA ARG A 85 -0.92 -12.14 -18.51
C ARG A 85 0.11 -13.25 -18.36
N ASP A 86 0.68 -13.45 -17.17
CA ASP A 86 1.69 -14.51 -16.91
C ASP A 86 1.05 -15.87 -16.56
N ALA A 87 -0.28 -15.95 -16.45
CA ALA A 87 -1.01 -17.17 -16.08
C ALA A 87 -1.46 -18.04 -17.27
N ILE A 88 -1.09 -17.72 -18.52
CA ILE A 88 -1.39 -18.54 -19.70
C ILE A 88 -0.09 -18.88 -20.41
N ALA A 89 0.52 -19.99 -20.00
CA ALA A 89 1.37 -20.80 -20.86
C ALA A 89 0.78 -22.22 -20.91
N PRO A 90 0.03 -22.58 -21.96
CA PRO A 90 -0.16 -23.97 -22.33
C PRO A 90 0.92 -24.34 -23.35
N SER A 91 1.80 -25.28 -23.01
CA SER A 91 2.39 -26.31 -23.90
C SER A 91 3.31 -27.21 -23.10
#